data_AF-A0A2A2HD13-F1
#
_entry.id   AF-A0A2A2HD13-F1
#
_cell.length_a   1.000
_cell.length_b   1.000
_cell.length_c   1.000
_cell.angle_alpha   90.00
_cell.angle_beta   90.00
_cell.angle_gamma   90.00
#
_symmetry.space_group_name_H-M   'P 1'
#
loop_
_entity.id
_entity.type
_entity.pdbx_description
1 polymer ?
#
loop_
_entity_poly.entity_id
_entity_poly.type
_entity_poly.pdbx_seq_one_letter_code
_entity_poly.pdbx_strand_id
1 'polypeptide(L)'
;MSESPLKKYDEAVFADNGYDDIAIRYNVKIEGPALKPEDDPEVAEILPQEEGVKRDLALTVLYGDKEECDAQVQAALDAGEDPIDLINNALMKGMDGVSALYTKGEFFLPDLMLAGDAMMSGVALCEEKLGHKSDTKAPVMTFAVEGDPHDIGKNLIVMFLNANGYDAVDLGRDVPTAEVVKQAQENEPVLMTATALMTTTMTEFAKIAAALQEAGIDTPIGCGGGAVRRDFVEESPQTFYGVEAYHVPKLADAIVDDGKTWEDIRNEYSDIVGEYVAAYS
;
A
#
# COMPACT_ATOMS: atom_id res chain seq x y z
N MET A 1 -32.41 -21.49 19.42
CA MET A 1 -31.47 -21.72 18.32
C MET A 1 -31.58 -23.18 17.92
N SER A 2 -31.94 -23.48 16.68
CA SER A 2 -31.97 -24.87 16.19
C SER A 2 -30.55 -25.40 16.08
N GLU A 3 -30.30 -26.62 16.53
CA GLU A 3 -28.98 -27.25 16.41
C GLU A 3 -28.52 -27.31 14.96
N SER A 4 -27.21 -27.13 14.75
CA SER A 4 -26.60 -27.22 13.42
C SER A 4 -26.87 -28.61 12.83
N PRO A 5 -27.36 -28.71 11.58
CA PRO A 5 -27.53 -29.99 10.88
C PRO A 5 -26.24 -30.81 10.75
N LEU A 6 -25.08 -30.17 11.00
CA LEU A 6 -23.76 -30.77 10.94
C LEU A 6 -23.36 -31.51 12.23
N LYS A 7 -24.05 -31.28 13.35
CA LYS A 7 -23.70 -31.86 14.66
C LYS A 7 -23.62 -33.39 14.65
N LYS A 8 -24.46 -34.05 13.83
CA LYS A 8 -24.46 -35.52 13.65
C LYS A 8 -23.21 -36.07 12.94
N TYR A 9 -22.48 -35.21 12.21
CA TYR A 9 -21.23 -35.59 11.55
C TYR A 9 -20.02 -35.32 12.45
N ASP A 10 -20.12 -34.33 13.34
CA ASP A 10 -19.03 -34.02 14.27
C ASP A 10 -18.72 -35.21 15.20
N GLU A 11 -19.75 -35.80 15.81
CA GLU A 11 -19.58 -36.94 16.72
C GLU A 11 -19.12 -38.22 16.00
N ALA A 12 -19.36 -38.35 14.69
CA ALA A 12 -19.00 -39.56 13.93
C ALA A 12 -17.58 -39.48 13.32
N VAL A 13 -17.08 -38.28 13.02
CA VAL A 13 -15.77 -38.07 12.39
C VAL A 13 -14.68 -37.77 13.41
N PHE A 14 -15.02 -37.12 14.53
CA PHE A 14 -14.05 -36.61 15.51
C PHE A 14 -14.08 -37.36 16.86
N ALA A 15 -14.74 -38.53 16.94
CA ALA A 15 -14.88 -39.29 18.20
C ALA A 15 -13.57 -39.87 18.73
N ASP A 16 -12.65 -40.27 17.86
CA ASP A 16 -11.41 -40.98 18.25
C ASP A 16 -10.14 -40.15 18.07
N ASN A 17 -10.13 -39.19 17.13
CA ASN A 17 -9.00 -38.31 16.83
C ASN A 17 -9.50 -36.86 16.78
N GLY A 18 -8.85 -35.95 17.50
CA GLY A 18 -9.22 -34.53 17.51
C GLY A 18 -9.09 -33.88 16.14
N TYR A 19 -9.66 -32.68 15.98
CA TYR A 19 -9.57 -31.87 14.75
C TYR A 19 -8.12 -31.71 14.22
N ASP A 20 -7.14 -31.77 15.12
CA ASP A 20 -5.71 -31.57 14.85
C ASP A 20 -5.09 -32.64 13.92
N ASP A 21 -5.68 -33.85 13.84
CA ASP A 21 -5.22 -34.92 12.93
C ASP A 21 -5.76 -34.77 11.50
N ILE A 22 -6.70 -33.85 11.27
CA ILE A 22 -7.38 -33.63 9.98
C ILE A 22 -6.93 -32.34 9.33
N ALA A 23 -6.87 -31.25 10.11
CA ALA A 23 -6.45 -29.95 9.60
C ALA A 23 -5.82 -29.13 10.73
N ILE A 24 -4.78 -28.38 10.38
CA ILE A 24 -4.11 -27.47 11.30
C ILE A 24 -4.46 -26.04 10.92
N ARG A 25 -5.00 -25.28 11.88
CA ARG A 25 -5.18 -23.82 11.75
C ARG A 25 -3.85 -23.13 12.02
N TYR A 26 -2.97 -23.06 11.01
CA TYR A 26 -1.65 -22.46 11.16
C TYR A 26 -1.68 -21.02 11.62
N ASN A 27 -2.70 -20.24 11.23
CA ASN A 27 -2.88 -18.87 11.68
C ASN A 27 -2.94 -18.78 13.22
N VAL A 28 -3.65 -19.69 13.90
CA VAL A 28 -3.75 -19.72 15.38
C VAL A 28 -2.43 -20.14 16.04
N LYS A 29 -1.59 -20.91 15.34
CA LYS A 29 -0.29 -21.34 15.86
C LYS A 29 0.80 -20.29 15.70
N ILE A 30 0.62 -19.37 14.73
CA ILE A 30 1.59 -18.33 14.38
C ILE A 30 1.25 -17.02 15.09
N GLU A 31 -0.03 -16.74 15.34
CA GLU A 31 -0.49 -15.53 16.01
C GLU A 31 0.24 -15.30 17.34
N GLY A 32 0.89 -14.14 17.43
CA GLY A 32 1.65 -13.72 18.60
C GLY A 32 0.77 -13.31 19.77
N PRO A 33 1.36 -12.85 20.89
CA PRO A 33 0.58 -12.24 21.97
C PRO A 33 -0.12 -10.98 21.45
N ALA A 34 -1.36 -10.75 21.88
CA ALA A 34 -2.05 -9.50 21.62
C ALA A 34 -1.34 -8.35 22.36
N LEU A 35 -0.54 -7.58 21.64
CA LEU A 35 0.01 -6.31 22.08
C LEU A 35 -0.95 -5.20 21.70
N LYS A 36 -0.88 -4.07 22.41
CA LYS A 36 -1.49 -2.86 21.87
C LYS A 36 -0.67 -2.38 20.67
N PRO A 37 -1.29 -1.77 19.65
CA PRO A 37 -0.58 -1.25 18.49
C PRO A 37 0.65 -0.40 18.83
N GLU A 38 0.52 0.50 19.82
CA GLU A 38 1.59 1.40 20.25
C GLU A 38 2.69 0.74 21.11
N ASP A 39 2.46 -0.48 21.60
CA ASP A 39 3.41 -1.25 22.40
C ASP A 39 4.30 -2.17 21.52
N ASP A 40 4.01 -2.29 20.22
CA ASP A 40 4.91 -2.97 19.29
C ASP A 40 6.26 -2.22 19.22
N PRO A 41 7.42 -2.91 19.31
CA PRO A 41 8.72 -2.23 19.37
C PRO A 41 9.04 -1.31 18.19
N GLU A 42 8.61 -1.67 16.97
CA GLU A 42 8.88 -0.88 15.78
C GLU A 42 7.94 0.33 15.72
N VAL A 43 6.65 0.13 16.03
CA VAL A 43 5.68 1.22 16.12
C VAL A 43 6.09 2.21 17.22
N ALA A 44 6.58 1.73 18.36
CA ALA A 44 7.04 2.58 19.45
C ALA A 44 8.23 3.46 19.04
N GLU A 45 9.10 3.01 18.14
CA GLU A 45 10.21 3.80 17.58
C GLU A 45 9.73 4.82 16.52
N ILE A 46 8.73 4.44 15.72
CA ILE A 46 8.13 5.29 14.68
C ILE A 46 7.34 6.45 15.28
N LEU A 47 6.54 6.19 16.31
CA LEU A 47 5.66 7.19 16.91
C LEU A 47 6.46 8.35 17.54
N PRO A 48 5.88 9.56 17.60
CA PRO A 48 6.49 10.67 18.32
C PRO A 48 6.81 10.27 19.77
N GLN A 49 8.08 10.46 20.17
CA GLN A 49 8.60 10.03 21.46
C GLN A 49 8.15 10.93 22.62
N GLU A 50 7.92 12.21 22.33
CA GLU A 50 7.43 13.16 23.32
C GLU A 50 5.91 13.03 23.44
N GLU A 51 5.44 12.83 24.68
CA GLU A 51 4.03 12.89 25.02
C GLU A 51 3.47 14.29 24.71
N GLY A 52 2.29 14.34 24.07
CA GLY A 52 1.64 15.58 23.67
C GLY A 52 0.88 15.44 22.35
N VAL A 53 0.48 16.60 21.81
CA VAL A 53 -0.46 16.71 20.69
C VAL A 53 -0.09 15.84 19.49
N LYS A 54 1.21 15.80 19.12
CA LYS A 54 1.67 14.99 17.97
C LYS A 54 1.53 13.49 18.21
N ARG A 55 1.84 13.03 19.43
CA ARG A 55 1.72 11.62 19.79
C ARG A 55 0.25 11.22 19.85
N ASP A 56 -0.59 12.04 20.48
CA ASP A 56 -2.04 11.80 20.58
C ASP A 56 -2.67 11.70 19.18
N LEU A 57 -2.33 12.64 18.28
CA LEU A 57 -2.77 12.62 16.87
C LEU A 57 -2.25 11.41 16.08
N ALA A 58 -1.01 11.00 16.31
CA ALA A 58 -0.48 9.80 15.67
C ALA A 58 -1.26 8.55 16.11
N LEU A 59 -1.67 8.49 17.39
CA LEU A 59 -2.49 7.41 17.92
C LEU A 59 -3.90 7.41 17.32
N THR A 60 -4.54 8.56 17.09
CA THR A 60 -5.87 8.58 16.45
C THR A 60 -5.84 7.96 15.06
N VAL A 61 -4.77 8.21 14.30
CA VAL A 61 -4.55 7.56 12.99
C VAL A 61 -4.25 6.06 13.17
N LEU A 62 -3.38 5.69 14.12
CA LEU A 62 -3.04 4.29 14.40
C LEU A 62 -4.27 3.43 14.73
N TYR A 63 -5.23 4.01 15.44
CA TYR A 63 -6.50 3.36 15.80
C TYR A 63 -7.61 3.54 14.75
N GLY A 64 -7.37 4.31 13.69
CA GLY A 64 -8.37 4.58 12.65
C GLY A 64 -9.58 5.39 13.14
N ASP A 65 -9.42 6.17 14.21
CA ASP A 65 -10.49 7.00 14.78
C ASP A 65 -10.53 8.36 14.08
N LYS A 66 -11.29 8.42 12.99
CA LYS A 66 -11.46 9.63 12.20
C LYS A 66 -12.08 10.79 12.99
N GLU A 67 -13.10 10.52 13.80
CA GLU A 67 -13.83 11.58 14.52
C GLU A 67 -12.92 12.24 15.56
N GLU A 68 -12.14 11.43 16.29
CA GLU A 68 -11.17 11.94 17.24
C GLU A 68 -9.98 12.62 16.54
N CYS A 69 -9.50 12.07 15.42
CA CYS A 69 -8.45 12.68 14.61
C CYS A 69 -8.84 14.11 14.17
N ASP A 70 -10.02 14.27 13.56
CA ASP A 70 -10.51 15.57 13.09
C ASP A 70 -10.62 16.57 14.25
N ALA A 71 -11.13 16.13 15.41
CA ALA A 71 -11.27 16.96 16.60
C ALA A 71 -9.91 17.43 17.15
N GLN A 72 -8.93 16.53 17.23
CA GLN A 72 -7.59 16.86 17.72
C GLN A 72 -6.82 17.74 16.75
N VAL A 73 -6.94 17.51 15.43
CA VAL A 73 -6.32 18.37 14.42
C VAL A 73 -6.87 19.78 14.55
N GLN A 74 -8.19 19.95 14.63
CA GLN A 74 -8.79 21.27 14.78
C GLN A 74 -8.31 21.97 16.07
N ALA A 75 -8.25 21.26 17.18
CA ALA A 75 -7.77 21.80 18.45
C ALA A 75 -6.29 22.24 18.37
N ALA A 76 -5.44 21.45 17.71
CA ALA A 76 -4.03 21.77 17.49
C ALA A 76 -3.86 23.02 16.61
N LEU A 77 -4.62 23.11 15.51
CA LEU A 77 -4.62 24.26 14.61
C LEU A 77 -5.14 25.54 15.28
N ASP A 78 -6.11 25.43 16.20
CA ASP A 78 -6.63 26.54 16.99
C ASP A 78 -5.63 26.99 18.08
N ALA A 79 -4.83 26.05 18.60
CA ALA A 79 -3.72 26.34 19.51
C ALA A 79 -2.50 26.98 18.84
N GLY A 80 -2.47 27.00 17.49
CA GLY A 80 -1.43 27.64 16.70
C GLY A 80 -0.27 26.71 16.31
N GLU A 81 -0.47 25.40 16.37
CA GLU A 81 0.47 24.42 15.82
C GLU A 81 0.60 24.60 14.30
N ASP A 82 1.78 24.30 13.77
CA ASP A 82 2.05 24.39 12.32
C ASP A 82 1.36 23.24 11.57
N PRO A 83 0.45 23.51 10.62
CA PRO A 83 -0.24 22.46 9.87
C PRO A 83 0.70 21.47 9.16
N ILE A 84 1.83 21.95 8.62
CA ILE A 84 2.79 21.08 7.91
C ILE A 84 3.50 20.16 8.90
N ASP A 85 3.81 20.66 10.09
CA ASP A 85 4.42 19.89 11.17
C ASP A 85 3.45 18.82 11.70
N LEU A 86 2.15 19.12 11.80
CA LEU A 86 1.12 18.13 12.15
C LEU A 86 1.00 17.03 11.10
N ILE A 87 1.05 17.36 9.81
CA ILE A 87 1.02 16.36 8.73
C ILE A 87 2.24 15.43 8.86
N ASN A 88 3.45 16.00 8.81
CA ASN A 88 4.68 15.21 8.66
C ASN A 88 5.11 14.49 9.95
N ASN A 89 4.89 15.10 11.11
CA ASN A 89 5.41 14.61 12.39
C ASN A 89 4.32 14.08 13.34
N ALA A 90 3.06 14.03 12.92
CA ALA A 90 1.98 13.37 13.67
C ALA A 90 1.16 12.41 12.80
N LEU A 91 0.41 12.93 11.82
CA LEU A 91 -0.52 12.13 11.00
C LEU A 91 0.22 11.05 10.20
N MET A 92 1.30 11.42 9.50
CA MET A 92 2.13 10.47 8.77
C MET A 92 2.80 9.46 9.70
N LYS A 93 3.18 9.84 10.93
CA LYS A 93 3.77 8.90 11.91
C LYS A 93 2.78 7.88 12.43
N GLY A 94 1.51 8.24 12.56
CA GLY A 94 0.46 7.27 12.82
C GLY A 94 0.34 6.26 11.67
N MET A 95 0.35 6.74 10.43
CA MET A 95 0.23 5.89 9.24
C MET A 95 1.46 4.98 9.01
N ASP A 96 2.66 5.48 9.26
CA ASP A 96 3.91 4.69 9.26
C ASP A 96 3.77 3.49 10.22
N GLY A 97 3.22 3.71 11.42
CA GLY A 97 2.97 2.64 12.40
C GLY A 97 1.94 1.61 11.93
N VAL A 98 0.85 2.06 11.30
CA VAL A 98 -0.18 1.18 10.70
C VAL A 98 0.44 0.32 9.59
N SER A 99 1.29 0.92 8.75
CA SER A 99 1.99 0.21 7.69
C SER A 99 2.92 -0.88 8.26
N ALA A 100 3.67 -0.57 9.33
CA ALA A 100 4.52 -1.56 10.00
C ALA A 100 3.71 -2.76 10.52
N LEU A 101 2.60 -2.53 11.23
CA LEU A 101 1.73 -3.60 11.74
C LEU A 101 1.06 -4.40 10.62
N TYR A 102 0.71 -3.76 9.50
CA TYR A 102 0.15 -4.44 8.33
C TYR A 102 1.18 -5.41 7.72
N THR A 103 2.42 -4.96 7.55
CA THR A 103 3.49 -5.81 7.00
C THR A 103 3.86 -6.99 7.91
N LYS A 104 3.71 -6.83 9.23
CA LYS A 104 3.85 -7.92 10.22
C LYS A 104 2.68 -8.90 10.23
N GLY A 105 1.57 -8.57 9.56
CA GLY A 105 0.33 -9.33 9.58
C GLY A 105 -0.45 -9.22 10.88
N GLU A 106 -0.17 -8.19 11.69
CA GLU A 106 -0.94 -7.87 12.91
C GLU A 106 -2.17 -7.01 12.60
N PHE A 107 -2.04 -6.11 11.62
CA PHE A 107 -3.16 -5.35 11.05
C PHE A 107 -3.59 -5.96 9.73
N PHE A 108 -4.88 -5.82 9.42
CA PHE A 108 -5.47 -6.26 8.17
C PHE A 108 -5.88 -5.07 7.31
N LEU A 109 -6.31 -5.38 6.09
CA LEU A 109 -6.73 -4.38 5.13
C LEU A 109 -7.79 -3.39 5.67
N PRO A 110 -8.82 -3.81 6.43
CA PRO A 110 -9.78 -2.86 7.00
C PRO A 110 -9.15 -1.83 7.94
N ASP A 111 -8.16 -2.23 8.74
CA ASP A 111 -7.49 -1.33 9.69
C ASP A 111 -6.72 -0.24 8.93
N LEU A 112 -6.05 -0.64 7.85
CA LEU A 112 -5.33 0.28 6.96
C LEU A 112 -6.27 1.27 6.25
N MET A 113 -7.46 0.82 5.83
CA MET A 113 -8.47 1.69 5.23
C MET A 113 -9.00 2.73 6.22
N LEU A 114 -9.30 2.30 7.46
CA LEU A 114 -9.77 3.20 8.52
C LEU A 114 -8.70 4.24 8.91
N ALA A 115 -7.45 3.80 9.05
CA ALA A 115 -6.32 4.68 9.32
C ALA A 115 -6.08 5.68 8.18
N GLY A 116 -6.11 5.22 6.92
CA GLY A 116 -5.97 6.07 5.75
C GLY A 116 -7.07 7.14 5.68
N ASP A 117 -8.32 6.77 5.95
CA ASP A 117 -9.45 7.70 6.01
C ASP A 117 -9.27 8.75 7.13
N ALA A 118 -8.81 8.34 8.31
CA ALA A 118 -8.52 9.25 9.43
C ALA A 118 -7.37 10.20 9.11
N MET A 119 -6.28 9.70 8.53
CA MET A 119 -5.11 10.48 8.13
C MET A 119 -5.48 11.52 7.07
N MET A 120 -6.13 11.10 5.97
CA MET A 120 -6.48 11.99 4.86
C MET A 120 -7.49 13.06 5.27
N SER A 121 -8.38 12.75 6.21
CA SER A 121 -9.29 13.73 6.79
C SER A 121 -8.53 14.82 7.57
N GLY A 122 -7.59 14.41 8.43
CA GLY A 122 -6.72 15.33 9.16
C GLY A 122 -5.85 16.20 8.24
N VAL A 123 -5.27 15.61 7.19
CA VAL A 123 -4.51 16.35 6.17
C VAL A 123 -5.39 17.40 5.49
N ALA A 124 -6.63 17.07 5.12
CA ALA A 124 -7.54 18.02 4.49
C ALA A 124 -7.84 19.24 5.38
N LEU A 125 -7.98 19.05 6.69
CA LEU A 125 -8.14 20.16 7.65
C LEU A 125 -6.89 21.04 7.73
N CYS A 126 -5.71 20.43 7.75
CA CYS A 126 -4.44 21.16 7.69
C CYS A 126 -4.30 21.97 6.39
N GLU A 127 -4.64 21.38 5.25
CA GLU A 127 -4.61 22.05 3.94
C GLU A 127 -5.63 23.20 3.84
N GLU A 128 -6.82 23.05 4.43
CA GLU A 128 -7.80 24.14 4.53
C GLU A 128 -7.22 25.34 5.30
N LYS A 129 -6.50 25.07 6.40
CA LYS A 129 -5.82 26.11 7.18
C LYS A 129 -4.66 26.76 6.41
N LEU A 130 -3.92 25.98 5.65
CA LEU A 130 -2.81 26.44 4.79
C LEU A 130 -3.29 27.25 3.59
N GLY A 131 -4.52 26.99 3.11
CA GLY A 131 -5.09 27.58 1.89
C GLY A 131 -4.49 27.03 0.59
N HIS A 132 -3.72 25.96 0.67
CA HIS A 132 -3.13 25.24 -0.46
C HIS A 132 -2.89 23.78 -0.06
N LYS A 133 -2.67 22.91 -1.05
CA LYS A 133 -2.30 21.52 -0.81
C LYS A 133 -0.89 21.42 -0.24
N SER A 134 -0.69 20.41 0.58
CA SER A 134 0.63 20.00 1.06
C SER A 134 1.47 19.44 -0.09
N ASP A 135 2.79 19.58 0.01
CA ASP A 135 3.71 19.00 -0.96
C ASP A 135 3.72 17.47 -0.81
N THR A 136 3.66 16.76 -1.92
CA THR A 136 3.83 15.29 -1.98
C THR A 136 5.26 14.94 -2.37
N LYS A 137 5.70 13.70 -2.08
CA LYS A 137 7.05 13.22 -2.42
C LYS A 137 7.30 13.28 -3.93
N ALA A 138 6.45 12.60 -4.69
CA ALA A 138 6.50 12.51 -6.14
C ALA A 138 5.19 11.93 -6.71
N PRO A 139 4.88 12.16 -8.00
CA PRO A 139 3.78 11.51 -8.68
C PRO A 139 4.10 10.04 -9.01
N VAL A 140 3.21 9.13 -8.62
CA VAL A 140 3.24 7.71 -9.01
C VAL A 140 1.93 7.38 -9.70
N MET A 141 2.02 6.90 -10.93
CA MET A 141 0.83 6.62 -11.75
C MET A 141 0.43 5.15 -11.65
N THR A 142 -0.88 4.86 -11.55
CA THR A 142 -1.40 3.49 -11.41
C THR A 142 -2.63 3.25 -12.25
N PHE A 143 -2.72 2.07 -12.87
CA PHE A 143 -3.83 1.72 -13.76
C PHE A 143 -3.98 0.21 -13.95
N ALA A 144 -5.20 -0.23 -14.25
CA ALA A 144 -5.42 -1.54 -14.84
C ALA A 144 -5.44 -1.42 -16.37
N VAL A 145 -4.73 -2.35 -17.02
CA VAL A 145 -4.48 -2.30 -18.46
C VAL A 145 -5.77 -2.42 -19.28
N GLU A 146 -5.68 -2.04 -20.56
CA GLU A 146 -6.77 -2.18 -21.53
C GLU A 146 -7.36 -3.59 -21.54
N GLY A 147 -8.69 -3.68 -21.55
CA GLY A 147 -9.46 -4.91 -21.51
C GLY A 147 -9.55 -5.58 -20.14
N ASP A 148 -8.92 -5.04 -19.08
CA ASP A 148 -8.95 -5.62 -17.75
C ASP A 148 -9.84 -4.82 -16.77
N PRO A 149 -10.98 -5.37 -16.31
CA PRO A 149 -11.90 -4.67 -15.42
C PRO A 149 -11.52 -4.76 -13.93
N HIS A 150 -10.48 -5.53 -13.58
CA HIS A 150 -10.11 -5.78 -12.19
C HIS A 150 -9.25 -4.62 -11.64
N ASP A 151 -9.73 -3.99 -10.57
CA ASP A 151 -9.15 -2.75 -10.03
C ASP A 151 -8.80 -2.82 -8.54
N ILE A 152 -9.09 -3.93 -7.84
CA ILE A 152 -8.81 -4.06 -6.40
C ILE A 152 -7.33 -3.86 -6.10
N GLY A 153 -6.43 -4.56 -6.81
CA GLY A 153 -4.99 -4.43 -6.59
C GLY A 153 -4.47 -3.02 -6.85
N LYS A 154 -4.94 -2.38 -7.93
CA LYS A 154 -4.64 -0.99 -8.25
C LYS A 154 -5.13 -0.03 -7.15
N ASN A 155 -6.35 -0.22 -6.65
CA ASN A 155 -6.91 0.61 -5.56
C ASN A 155 -6.09 0.46 -4.26
N LEU A 156 -5.56 -0.75 -3.98
CA LEU A 156 -4.64 -0.94 -2.87
C LEU A 156 -3.35 -0.14 -3.06
N ILE A 157 -2.79 -0.13 -4.26
CA ILE A 157 -1.59 0.66 -4.59
C ILE A 157 -1.86 2.16 -4.36
N VAL A 158 -3.00 2.69 -4.83
CA VAL A 158 -3.41 4.10 -4.57
C VAL A 158 -3.40 4.39 -3.07
N MET A 159 -4.03 3.52 -2.28
CA MET A 159 -4.11 3.69 -0.83
C MET A 159 -2.71 3.67 -0.19
N PHE A 160 -1.84 2.71 -0.54
CA PHE A 160 -0.48 2.64 0.00
C PHE A 160 0.38 3.85 -0.40
N LEU A 161 0.25 4.34 -1.63
CA LEU A 161 0.97 5.53 -2.10
C LEU A 161 0.55 6.77 -1.31
N ASN A 162 -0.75 7.04 -1.19
CA ASN A 162 -1.27 8.17 -0.44
C ASN A 162 -0.85 8.08 1.04
N ALA A 163 -0.93 6.89 1.63
CA ALA A 163 -0.49 6.61 3.00
C ALA A 163 0.99 6.97 3.24
N ASN A 164 1.83 6.84 2.21
CA ASN A 164 3.27 7.08 2.28
C ASN A 164 3.67 8.45 1.70
N GLY A 165 2.71 9.36 1.46
CA GLY A 165 2.96 10.74 1.03
C GLY A 165 3.23 10.93 -0.46
N TYR A 166 2.93 9.95 -1.30
CA TYR A 166 3.02 10.06 -2.76
C TYR A 166 1.73 10.64 -3.35
N ASP A 167 1.84 11.32 -4.50
CA ASP A 167 0.68 11.69 -5.32
C ASP A 167 0.29 10.52 -6.21
N ALA A 168 -0.71 9.75 -5.80
CA ALA A 168 -1.19 8.59 -6.55
C ALA A 168 -2.08 9.02 -7.72
N VAL A 169 -1.52 9.07 -8.93
CA VAL A 169 -2.23 9.38 -10.17
C VAL A 169 -2.95 8.13 -10.68
N ASP A 170 -4.22 7.98 -10.31
CA ASP A 170 -5.06 6.84 -10.69
C ASP A 170 -5.77 7.06 -12.03
N LEU A 171 -5.38 6.30 -13.07
CA LEU A 171 -6.06 6.35 -14.37
C LEU A 171 -7.30 5.45 -14.45
N GLY A 172 -7.55 4.65 -13.42
CA GLY A 172 -8.67 3.73 -13.35
C GLY A 172 -8.37 2.37 -14.01
N ARG A 173 -9.38 1.81 -14.66
CA ARG A 173 -9.35 0.48 -15.27
C ARG A 173 -9.70 0.53 -16.74
N ASP A 174 -9.36 -0.52 -17.48
CA ASP A 174 -9.53 -0.59 -18.93
C ASP A 174 -8.82 0.59 -19.64
N VAL A 175 -7.58 0.88 -19.23
CA VAL A 175 -6.85 2.07 -19.67
C VAL A 175 -6.07 1.78 -20.96
N PRO A 176 -6.39 2.44 -22.08
CA PRO A 176 -5.70 2.22 -23.34
C PRO A 176 -4.24 2.67 -23.30
N THR A 177 -3.37 1.97 -24.02
CA THR A 177 -1.92 2.29 -24.08
C THR A 177 -1.66 3.75 -24.49
N ALA A 178 -2.45 4.29 -25.42
CA ALA A 178 -2.31 5.67 -25.86
C ALA A 178 -2.62 6.69 -24.75
N GLU A 179 -3.57 6.39 -23.85
CA GLU A 179 -3.87 7.25 -22.72
C GLU A 179 -2.76 7.17 -21.67
N VAL A 180 -2.18 5.98 -21.44
CA VAL A 180 -1.01 5.81 -20.54
C VAL A 180 0.14 6.72 -20.99
N VAL A 181 0.51 6.68 -22.28
CA VAL A 181 1.61 7.52 -22.80
C VAL A 181 1.29 9.01 -22.64
N LYS A 182 0.06 9.42 -22.97
CA LYS A 182 -0.38 10.82 -22.80
C LYS A 182 -0.28 11.27 -21.34
N GLN A 183 -0.80 10.47 -20.41
CA GLN A 183 -0.79 10.79 -18.98
C GLN A 183 0.63 10.76 -18.40
N ALA A 184 1.52 9.89 -18.88
CA ALA A 184 2.92 9.89 -18.49
C ALA A 184 3.65 11.17 -18.93
N GLN A 185 3.30 11.75 -20.10
CA GLN A 185 3.83 13.04 -20.54
C GLN A 185 3.30 14.22 -19.72
N GLU A 186 2.02 14.16 -19.31
CA GLU A 186 1.36 15.23 -18.58
C GLU A 186 1.79 15.28 -17.09
N ASN A 187 1.95 14.11 -16.45
CA ASN A 187 2.18 14.01 -15.01
C ASN A 187 3.64 13.71 -14.65
N GLU A 188 4.50 13.35 -15.61
CA GLU A 188 5.92 13.01 -15.41
C GLU A 188 6.16 12.11 -14.18
N PRO A 189 5.48 10.95 -14.06
CA PRO A 189 5.58 10.10 -12.87
C PRO A 189 7.00 9.54 -12.69
N VAL A 190 7.43 9.41 -11.43
CA VAL A 190 8.71 8.75 -11.09
C VAL A 190 8.61 7.22 -11.22
N LEU A 191 7.41 6.68 -11.07
CA LEU A 191 7.09 5.27 -11.19
C LEU A 191 5.69 5.11 -11.77
N MET A 192 5.51 4.10 -12.63
CA MET A 192 4.20 3.64 -13.07
C MET A 192 3.92 2.25 -12.52
N THR A 193 2.66 1.93 -12.27
CA THR A 193 2.23 0.57 -11.92
C THR A 193 1.08 0.14 -12.81
N ALA A 194 1.16 -1.09 -13.32
CA ALA A 194 0.19 -1.64 -14.25
C ALA A 194 -0.31 -2.99 -13.72
N THR A 195 -1.63 -3.14 -13.60
CA THR A 195 -2.25 -4.37 -13.10
C THR A 195 -2.98 -5.13 -14.20
N ALA A 196 -2.83 -6.46 -14.24
CA ALA A 196 -3.62 -7.37 -15.06
C ALA A 196 -3.97 -8.66 -14.30
N LEU A 197 -5.21 -9.13 -14.42
CA LEU A 197 -5.68 -10.37 -13.76
C LEU A 197 -6.02 -11.49 -14.74
N MET A 198 -5.96 -11.24 -16.05
CA MET A 198 -6.24 -12.23 -17.09
C MET A 198 -5.00 -12.45 -17.97
N THR A 199 -4.78 -13.69 -18.39
CA THR A 199 -3.69 -14.02 -19.33
C THR A 199 -3.85 -13.34 -20.69
N THR A 200 -5.08 -12.97 -21.05
CA THR A 200 -5.38 -12.23 -22.28
C THR A 200 -4.97 -10.76 -22.20
N THR A 201 -4.91 -10.17 -21.01
CA THR A 201 -4.65 -8.73 -20.81
C THR A 201 -3.21 -8.45 -20.38
N MET A 202 -2.50 -9.40 -19.77
CA MET A 202 -1.09 -9.19 -19.38
C MET A 202 -0.18 -8.84 -20.58
N THR A 203 -0.56 -9.23 -21.81
CA THR A 203 0.17 -8.85 -23.04
C THR A 203 0.22 -7.34 -23.31
N GLU A 204 -0.63 -6.55 -22.65
CA GLU A 204 -0.60 -5.09 -22.75
C GLU A 204 0.67 -4.49 -22.14
N PHE A 205 1.32 -5.13 -21.15
CA PHE A 205 2.53 -4.59 -20.53
C PHE A 205 3.66 -4.32 -21.54
N ALA A 206 3.91 -5.28 -22.44
CA ALA A 206 4.93 -5.14 -23.48
C ALA A 206 4.58 -4.04 -24.49
N LYS A 207 3.30 -3.86 -24.82
CA LYS A 207 2.84 -2.80 -25.72
C LYS A 207 3.02 -1.42 -25.10
N ILE A 208 2.70 -1.29 -23.81
CA ILE A 208 2.88 -0.06 -23.05
C ILE A 208 4.37 0.30 -22.97
N ALA A 209 5.22 -0.64 -22.58
CA ALA A 209 6.67 -0.42 -22.52
C ALA A 209 7.24 0.04 -23.87
N ALA A 210 6.86 -0.62 -24.98
CA ALA A 210 7.28 -0.21 -26.32
C ALA A 210 6.78 1.19 -26.69
N ALA A 211 5.52 1.52 -26.40
CA ALA A 211 4.95 2.82 -26.72
C ALA A 211 5.59 3.97 -25.92
N LEU A 212 5.93 3.72 -24.65
CA LEU A 212 6.66 4.69 -23.82
C LEU A 212 8.08 4.93 -24.36
N GLN A 213 8.79 3.87 -24.77
CA GLN A 213 10.09 4.00 -25.42
C GLN A 213 10.04 4.78 -26.74
N GLU A 214 9.04 4.51 -27.58
CA GLU A 214 8.83 5.27 -28.82
C GLU A 214 8.55 6.76 -28.55
N ALA A 215 7.92 7.06 -27.42
CA ALA A 215 7.65 8.42 -26.94
C ALA A 215 8.84 9.06 -26.20
N GLY A 216 9.94 8.33 -25.97
CA GLY A 216 11.12 8.79 -25.24
C GLY A 216 10.90 8.93 -23.73
N ILE A 217 9.99 8.14 -23.15
CA ILE A 217 9.68 8.12 -21.72
C ILE A 217 10.38 6.91 -21.09
N ASP A 218 11.26 7.17 -20.12
CA ASP A 218 12.08 6.17 -19.46
C ASP A 218 11.56 5.75 -18.06
N THR A 219 10.39 6.24 -17.67
CA THR A 219 9.80 5.94 -16.36
C THR A 219 9.58 4.42 -16.18
N PRO A 220 10.07 3.83 -15.08
CA PRO A 220 9.94 2.40 -14.83
C PRO A 220 8.49 1.98 -14.56
N ILE A 221 8.15 0.72 -14.87
CA ILE A 221 6.80 0.16 -14.72
C ILE A 221 6.81 -1.10 -13.85
N GLY A 222 6.19 -1.02 -12.67
CA GLY A 222 5.89 -2.19 -11.86
C GLY A 222 4.64 -2.91 -12.37
N CYS A 223 4.80 -4.10 -12.97
CA CYS A 223 3.69 -4.89 -13.50
C CYS A 223 3.31 -6.02 -12.55
N GLY A 224 2.04 -6.13 -12.18
CA GLY A 224 1.57 -7.12 -11.21
C GLY A 224 0.15 -7.64 -11.49
N GLY A 225 -0.30 -8.54 -10.62
CA GLY A 225 -1.63 -9.14 -10.65
C GLY A 225 -1.61 -10.68 -10.73
N GLY A 226 -2.74 -11.31 -10.40
CA GLY A 226 -2.80 -12.75 -10.12
C GLY A 226 -2.49 -13.68 -11.32
N ALA A 227 -2.54 -13.16 -12.55
CA ALA A 227 -2.16 -13.91 -13.75
C ALA A 227 -0.69 -13.69 -14.16
N VAL A 228 0.02 -12.78 -13.49
CA VAL A 228 1.31 -12.25 -13.91
C VAL A 228 2.45 -12.95 -13.17
N ARG A 229 3.57 -13.12 -13.86
CA ARG A 229 4.80 -13.70 -13.32
C ARG A 229 6.02 -12.91 -13.77
N ARG A 230 7.10 -13.05 -13.01
CA ARG A 230 8.36 -12.34 -13.24
C ARG A 230 8.96 -12.58 -14.62
N ASP A 231 9.05 -13.85 -15.01
CA ASP A 231 9.59 -14.26 -16.31
C ASP A 231 8.90 -13.55 -17.48
N PHE A 232 7.57 -13.43 -17.43
CA PHE A 232 6.81 -12.73 -18.45
C PHE A 232 7.03 -11.20 -18.45
N VAL A 233 7.04 -10.57 -17.26
CA VAL A 233 7.17 -9.11 -17.16
C VAL A 233 8.55 -8.64 -17.60
N GLU A 234 9.59 -9.33 -17.17
CA GLU A 234 10.98 -8.91 -17.34
C GLU A 234 11.55 -9.17 -18.75
N GLU A 235 10.79 -9.81 -19.64
CA GLU A 235 11.09 -9.88 -21.08
C GLU A 235 11.07 -8.51 -21.76
N SER A 236 10.28 -7.56 -21.24
CA SER A 236 10.21 -6.19 -21.75
C SER A 236 11.22 -5.31 -21.01
N PRO A 237 11.89 -4.35 -21.67
CA PRO A 237 12.70 -3.34 -20.96
C PRO A 237 11.81 -2.40 -20.14
N GLN A 238 12.39 -1.67 -19.18
CA GLN A 238 11.72 -0.68 -18.30
C GLN A 238 10.64 -1.23 -17.36
N THR A 239 10.25 -2.50 -17.47
CA THR A 239 9.30 -3.14 -16.56
C THR A 239 10.02 -3.83 -15.40
N PHE A 240 9.32 -4.11 -14.31
CA PHE A 240 9.75 -5.06 -13.29
C PHE A 240 8.52 -5.71 -12.66
N TYR A 241 8.67 -6.91 -12.11
CA TYR A 241 7.53 -7.62 -11.52
C TYR A 241 7.19 -7.07 -10.14
N GLY A 242 5.98 -6.53 -9.99
CA GLY A 242 5.42 -6.12 -8.70
C GLY A 242 4.74 -7.31 -8.02
N VAL A 243 5.20 -7.67 -6.82
CA VAL A 243 4.69 -8.85 -6.10
C VAL A 243 3.50 -8.50 -5.22
N GLU A 244 3.66 -7.54 -4.31
CA GLU A 244 2.62 -7.10 -3.39
C GLU A 244 2.40 -5.59 -3.52
N ALA A 245 1.15 -5.14 -3.32
CA ALA A 245 0.80 -3.73 -3.44
C ALA A 245 1.53 -2.83 -2.43
N TYR A 246 1.78 -3.33 -1.21
CA TYR A 246 2.46 -2.59 -0.14
C TYR A 246 3.98 -2.46 -0.35
N HIS A 247 4.56 -3.15 -1.34
CA HIS A 247 5.95 -2.94 -1.73
C HIS A 247 6.13 -1.63 -2.52
N VAL A 248 5.08 -1.15 -3.20
CA VAL A 248 5.18 -0.04 -4.15
C VAL A 248 5.77 1.24 -3.53
N PRO A 249 5.36 1.68 -2.32
CA PRO A 249 5.99 2.83 -1.69
C PRO A 249 7.50 2.70 -1.49
N LYS A 250 7.98 1.54 -1.01
CA LYS A 250 9.42 1.28 -0.83
C LYS A 250 10.18 1.28 -2.17
N LEU A 251 9.56 0.75 -3.22
CA LEU A 251 10.11 0.78 -4.57
C LEU A 251 10.17 2.21 -5.13
N ALA A 252 9.16 3.04 -4.84
CA ALA A 252 9.16 4.44 -5.19
C ALA A 252 10.22 5.23 -4.40
N ASP A 253 10.37 4.96 -3.09
CA ASP A 253 11.40 5.58 -2.25
C ASP A 253 12.80 5.24 -2.79
N ALA A 254 13.05 3.99 -3.19
CA ALA A 254 14.32 3.58 -3.81
C ALA A 254 14.62 4.33 -5.13
N ILE A 255 13.59 4.67 -5.92
CA ILE A 255 13.78 5.48 -7.15
C ILE A 255 14.07 6.93 -6.80
N VAL A 256 13.29 7.51 -5.88
CA VAL A 256 13.33 8.94 -5.55
C VAL A 256 14.56 9.30 -4.71
N ASP A 257 14.85 8.50 -3.68
CA ASP A 257 15.88 8.81 -2.68
C ASP A 257 17.25 8.23 -3.08
N ASP A 258 17.27 7.00 -3.60
CA ASP A 258 18.51 6.29 -3.94
C ASP A 258 18.87 6.36 -5.43
N GLY A 259 17.98 6.91 -6.27
CA GLY A 259 18.19 7.02 -7.72
C GLY A 259 18.22 5.67 -8.44
N LYS A 260 17.56 4.64 -7.88
CA LYS A 260 17.55 3.28 -8.43
C LYS A 260 16.81 3.24 -9.77
N THR A 261 17.37 2.49 -10.71
CA THR A 261 16.75 2.21 -12.01
C THR A 261 15.87 0.95 -11.94
N TRP A 262 15.10 0.69 -13.00
CA TRP A 262 14.36 -0.58 -13.10
C TRP A 262 15.29 -1.81 -13.11
N GLU A 263 16.53 -1.69 -13.61
CA GLU A 263 17.52 -2.77 -13.57
C GLU A 263 17.98 -3.05 -12.13
N ASP A 264 18.22 -2.00 -11.35
CA ASP A 264 18.57 -2.12 -9.93
C ASP A 264 17.42 -2.77 -9.16
N ILE A 265 16.17 -2.34 -9.41
CA ILE A 265 14.97 -2.94 -8.78
C ILE A 265 14.89 -4.45 -9.07
N ARG A 266 15.15 -4.89 -10.31
CA ARG A 266 15.11 -6.33 -10.65
C ARG A 266 16.17 -7.15 -9.91
N ASN A 267 17.31 -6.54 -9.60
CA ASN A 267 18.45 -7.21 -8.97
C ASN A 267 18.38 -7.16 -7.44
N GLU A 268 17.77 -6.11 -6.89
CA GLU A 268 17.80 -5.79 -5.46
C GLU A 268 16.40 -5.78 -4.82
N TYR A 269 15.37 -6.31 -5.50
CA TYR A 269 13.97 -6.21 -5.08
C TYR A 269 13.75 -6.57 -3.60
N SER A 270 14.23 -7.74 -3.17
CA SER A 270 14.10 -8.21 -1.78
C SER A 270 14.83 -7.33 -0.78
N ASP A 271 15.99 -6.78 -1.15
CA ASP A 271 16.75 -5.88 -0.31
C ASP A 271 16.04 -4.53 -0.16
N ILE A 272 15.48 -4.01 -1.27
CA ILE A 272 14.70 -2.75 -1.29
C ILE A 272 13.45 -2.88 -0.42
N VAL A 273 12.70 -3.97 -0.55
CA VAL A 273 11.47 -4.15 0.24
C VAL A 273 11.75 -4.59 1.68
N GLY A 274 12.98 -5.05 1.97
CA GLY A 274 13.42 -5.46 3.30
C GLY A 274 12.85 -6.81 3.75
N GLU A 275 12.42 -7.66 2.83
CA GLU A 275 11.85 -8.97 3.12
C GLU A 275 12.14 -10.03 2.05
N TYR A 276 11.96 -11.29 2.43
CA TYR A 276 12.16 -12.41 1.51
C TYR A 276 11.02 -12.46 0.48
N VAL A 277 11.35 -12.25 -0.80
CA VAL A 277 10.40 -12.30 -1.90
C VAL A 277 10.75 -13.46 -2.82
N ALA A 278 9.98 -14.54 -2.75
CA ALA A 278 10.29 -15.79 -3.45
C ALA A 278 10.45 -15.65 -4.97
N ALA A 279 9.80 -14.67 -5.60
CA ALA A 279 9.96 -14.39 -7.03
C ALA A 279 11.33 -13.78 -7.40
N TYR A 280 12.03 -13.19 -6.42
CA TYR A 280 13.31 -12.51 -6.57
C TYR A 280 14.46 -13.19 -5.81
N SER A 281 14.22 -14.38 -5.26
CA SER A 281 15.20 -15.19 -4.52
C SER A 281 15.72 -16.39 -5.31
#